data_AF-A0A9D9QBM4-F1
#
_entry.id   AF-A0A9D9QBM4-F1
#
_cell.length_a   1.000
_cell.length_b   1.000
_cell.length_c   1.000
_cell.angle_alpha   90.00
_cell.angle_beta   90.00
_cell.angle_gamma   90.00
#
_symmetry.space_group_name_H-M   'P 1'
#
loop_
_entity.id
_entity.type
_entity.pdbx_description
1 polymer ?
#
loop_
_entity_poly.entity_id
_entity_poly.type
_entity_poly.pdbx_seq_one_letter_code
_entity_poly.pdbx_strand_id
1 'polypeptide(L)'
;AEIVLHHHERFDGLGYPDGISGYNIPLGSRLIAVCDSIDAMMTTRSNRKAFSEQDCYEEIKRCSGTRYDPDVVDAVMTHWKELMKVAGYNL
;
A
#
# COMPACT_ATOMS: atom_id res chain seq x y z
N ALA A 1 15.66 -2.12 -11.02
CA ALA A 1 14.79 -1.20 -11.80
C ALA A 1 13.33 -1.67 -11.76
N GLU A 2 13.06 -2.96 -11.96
CA GLU A 2 11.70 -3.55 -11.98
C GLU A 2 10.83 -3.23 -10.76
N ILE A 3 11.38 -3.26 -9.54
CA ILE A 3 10.64 -2.95 -8.32
C ILE A 3 9.97 -1.56 -8.41
N VAL A 4 10.74 -0.55 -8.83
CA VAL A 4 10.27 0.83 -9.01
C VAL A 4 9.39 0.94 -10.25
N LEU A 5 9.64 0.17 -11.30
CA LEU A 5 8.81 0.22 -12.51
C LEU A 5 7.37 -0.23 -12.24
N HIS A 6 7.18 -1.30 -11.45
CA HIS A 6 5.88 -1.95 -11.27
C HIS A 6 5.17 -1.63 -9.96
N HIS A 7 5.65 -0.70 -9.13
CA HIS A 7 4.98 -0.38 -7.86
C HIS A 7 3.61 0.30 -8.01
N HIS A 8 3.25 0.72 -9.23
CA HIS A 8 1.91 1.20 -9.59
C HIS A 8 1.04 0.13 -10.28
N GLU A 9 1.56 -1.09 -10.46
CA GLU A 9 0.72 -2.22 -10.84
C GLU A 9 -0.26 -2.54 -9.70
N ARG A 10 -1.44 -3.02 -10.09
CA ARG A 10 -2.49 -3.41 -9.14
C ARG A 10 -2.63 -4.91 -9.14
N PHE A 11 -2.93 -5.49 -7.99
CA PHE A 11 -3.08 -6.93 -7.86
C PHE A 11 -4.16 -7.51 -8.80
N ASP A 12 -5.21 -6.74 -9.11
CA ASP A 12 -6.28 -7.07 -10.06
C ASP A 12 -5.93 -6.86 -11.55
N GLY A 13 -4.72 -6.37 -11.87
CA GLY A 13 -4.29 -6.12 -13.24
C GLY A 13 -4.82 -4.82 -13.86
N LEU A 14 -5.47 -3.96 -13.09
CA LEU A 14 -5.95 -2.65 -13.57
C LEU A 14 -4.89 -1.53 -13.38
N GLY A 15 -3.66 -1.92 -13.05
CA GLY A 15 -2.53 -1.02 -12.84
C GLY A 15 -1.76 -0.71 -14.12
N TYR A 16 -0.59 -0.12 -13.95
CA TYR A 16 0.30 0.27 -15.04
C TYR A 16 1.77 0.14 -14.60
N PRO A 17 2.75 0.05 -15.52
CA PRO A 17 2.65 0.30 -16.97
C PRO A 17 2.16 -0.88 -17.82
N ASP A 18 2.36 -2.13 -17.38
CA ASP A 18 2.22 -3.32 -18.22
C ASP A 18 0.90 -4.07 -17.95
N GLY A 19 0.17 -3.71 -16.89
CA GLY A 19 -1.10 -4.34 -16.53
C GLY A 19 -0.93 -5.77 -16.03
N ILE A 20 0.26 -6.09 -15.50
CA ILE A 20 0.54 -7.39 -14.89
C ILE A 20 -0.20 -7.51 -13.56
N SER A 21 -0.65 -8.72 -13.23
CA SER A 21 -1.55 -8.97 -12.10
C SER A 21 -1.03 -10.05 -11.15
N GLY A 22 -1.58 -10.04 -9.93
CA GLY A 22 -1.30 -11.02 -8.90
C GLY A 22 0.19 -11.17 -8.61
N TYR A 23 0.63 -12.42 -8.55
CA TYR A 23 2.01 -12.78 -8.23
C TYR A 23 3.01 -12.58 -9.38
N ASN A 24 2.55 -12.17 -10.56
CA ASN A 24 3.46 -11.74 -11.64
C ASN A 24 4.08 -10.38 -11.32
N ILE A 25 3.46 -9.59 -10.44
CA ILE A 25 4.03 -8.36 -9.93
C ILE A 25 5.19 -8.71 -8.98
N PRO A 26 6.39 -8.14 -9.17
CA PRO A 26 7.52 -8.38 -8.27
C PRO A 26 7.14 -8.13 -6.82
N LEU A 27 7.59 -8.99 -5.90
CA LEU A 27 7.26 -8.89 -4.48
C LEU A 27 7.60 -7.50 -3.90
N GLY A 28 8.77 -6.96 -4.26
CA GLY A 28 9.17 -5.63 -3.84
C GLY A 28 8.20 -4.52 -4.30
N SER A 29 7.62 -4.65 -5.50
CA SER A 29 6.62 -3.72 -6.00
C SER A 29 5.31 -3.82 -5.22
N ARG A 30 4.86 -5.04 -4.91
CA ARG A 30 3.66 -5.28 -4.08
C ARG A 30 3.79 -4.70 -2.67
N LEU A 31 4.98 -4.82 -2.07
CA LEU A 31 5.31 -4.20 -0.78
C LEU A 31 5.28 -2.67 -0.85
N ILE A 32 6.01 -2.09 -1.82
CA ILE A 32 6.09 -0.63 -1.97
C ILE A 32 4.71 -0.03 -2.26
N ALA A 33 3.86 -0.68 -3.06
CA ALA A 33 2.52 -0.19 -3.37
C ALA A 33 1.68 0.07 -2.10
N VAL A 34 1.77 -0.82 -1.10
CA VAL A 34 1.08 -0.66 0.18
C VAL A 34 1.72 0.45 1.01
N CYS A 35 3.05 0.45 1.13
CA CYS A 35 3.79 1.47 1.89
C CYS A 35 3.58 2.90 1.34
N ASP A 36 3.68 3.07 0.02
CA ASP A 36 3.45 4.36 -0.65
C ASP A 36 2.03 4.86 -0.41
N SER A 37 1.04 3.96 -0.44
CA SER A 37 -0.36 4.32 -0.19
C SER A 37 -0.59 4.72 1.26
N ILE A 38 0.02 4.04 2.23
CA ILE A 38 -0.05 4.42 3.65
C ILE A 38 0.57 5.80 3.86
N ASP A 39 1.79 6.03 3.38
CA ASP A 39 2.45 7.33 3.53
C ASP A 39 1.65 8.45 2.85
N ALA A 40 1.12 8.18 1.66
CA ALA A 40 0.24 9.09 0.96
C ALA A 40 -1.04 9.42 1.72
N MET A 41 -1.59 8.43 2.44
CA MET A 41 -2.80 8.62 3.22
C MET A 41 -2.55 9.35 4.54
N MET A 42 -1.45 9.04 5.22
CA MET A 42 -1.13 9.55 6.55
C MET A 42 -0.45 10.93 6.53
N THR A 43 -0.06 11.42 5.35
CA THR A 43 0.59 12.74 5.18
C THR A 43 -0.38 13.78 4.63
N THR A 44 -0.38 14.99 5.21
CA THR A 44 -1.12 16.13 4.64
C THR A 44 -0.43 16.62 3.37
N ARG A 45 -1.20 16.76 2.29
CA ARG A 45 -0.72 17.24 0.98
C ARG A 45 -1.42 18.55 0.64
N SER A 46 -0.90 19.29 -0.34
CA SER A 46 -1.41 20.60 -0.74
C SER A 46 -2.91 20.60 -1.10
N ASN A 47 -3.45 19.46 -1.51
CA ASN A 47 -4.81 19.28 -1.98
C ASN A 47 -5.72 18.48 -1.01
N ARG A 48 -5.19 17.91 0.07
CA ARG A 48 -5.94 17.01 0.96
C ARG A 48 -5.32 16.93 2.36
N LYS A 49 -6.16 16.90 3.39
CA LYS A 49 -5.71 16.55 4.75
C LYS A 49 -5.26 15.09 4.83
N ALA A 50 -4.38 14.80 5.79
CA ALA A 50 -4.07 13.44 6.19
C ALA A 50 -5.36 12.71 6.62
N PHE A 51 -5.42 11.41 6.37
CA PHE A 51 -6.45 10.53 6.90
C PHE A 51 -6.19 10.29 8.39
N SER A 52 -7.23 9.86 9.11
CA SER A 52 -7.01 9.26 10.42
C SER A 52 -6.33 7.89 10.26
N GLU A 53 -5.67 7.40 11.31
CA GLU A 53 -5.10 6.06 11.34
C GLU A 53 -6.16 5.00 10.97
N GLN A 54 -7.35 5.11 11.57
CA GLN A 54 -8.45 4.17 11.34
C GLN A 54 -8.92 4.20 9.88
N ASP A 55 -9.07 5.39 9.27
CA ASP A 55 -9.48 5.50 7.87
C ASP A 55 -8.42 4.90 6.93
N CYS A 56 -7.13 5.13 7.23
CA CYS A 56 -6.03 4.54 6.48
C CYS A 56 -6.03 3.01 6.58
N TYR A 57 -6.18 2.48 7.80
CA TYR A 57 -6.24 1.04 8.08
C TYR A 57 -7.38 0.37 7.31
N GLU A 58 -8.60 0.91 7.42
CA GLU A 58 -9.78 0.35 6.75
C GLU A 58 -9.67 0.45 5.23
N GLU A 59 -9.09 1.52 4.68
CA GLU A 59 -8.91 1.67 3.23
C GLU A 59 -7.90 0.66 2.67
N ILE A 60 -6.78 0.42 3.35
CA ILE A 60 -5.82 -0.62 2.94
C ILE A 60 -6.47 -2.00 2.99
N LYS A 61 -7.19 -2.30 4.08
CA LYS A 61 -7.90 -3.58 4.25
C LYS A 61 -8.97 -3.77 3.17
N ARG A 62 -9.79 -2.75 2.90
CA ARG A 62 -10.84 -2.77 1.86
C ARG A 62 -10.28 -3.05 0.47
N CYS A 63 -9.06 -2.58 0.19
CA CYS A 63 -8.39 -2.72 -1.09
C CYS A 63 -7.58 -4.03 -1.24
N SER A 64 -7.60 -4.91 -0.25
CA SER A 64 -6.97 -6.24 -0.30
C SER A 64 -7.55 -7.10 -1.42
N GLY A 65 -6.69 -7.75 -2.20
CA GLY A 65 -7.07 -8.61 -3.33
C GLY A 65 -7.48 -7.86 -4.61
N THR A 66 -7.55 -6.54 -4.57
CA THR A 66 -7.84 -5.71 -5.75
C THR A 66 -6.67 -4.78 -6.07
N ARG A 67 -6.45 -3.75 -5.26
CA ARG A 67 -5.29 -2.87 -5.43
C ARG A 67 -4.03 -3.54 -4.90
N TYR A 68 -4.14 -4.19 -3.74
CA TYR A 68 -3.00 -4.71 -3.01
C TYR A 68 -3.03 -6.23 -2.94
N ASP A 69 -1.85 -6.80 -2.82
CA ASP A 69 -1.66 -8.20 -2.51
C ASP A 69 -2.23 -8.56 -1.12
N PRO A 70 -3.15 -9.54 -1.02
CA PRO A 70 -3.69 -10.00 0.25
C PRO A 70 -2.64 -10.41 1.28
N ASP A 71 -1.55 -11.07 0.86
CA ASP A 71 -0.53 -11.56 1.79
C ASP A 71 0.26 -10.40 2.40
N VAL A 72 0.55 -9.37 1.60
CA VAL A 72 1.18 -8.14 2.08
C VAL A 72 0.26 -7.37 3.01
N VAL A 73 -1.03 -7.27 2.67
CA VAL A 73 -2.01 -6.60 3.54
C VAL A 73 -2.11 -7.33 4.88
N ASP A 74 -2.22 -8.65 4.89
CA ASP A 74 -2.29 -9.44 6.12
C ASP A 74 -1.07 -9.22 7.04
N ALA A 75 0.13 -9.24 6.45
CA ALA A 75 1.37 -8.93 7.17
C ALA A 75 1.37 -7.49 7.74
N VAL A 76 0.95 -6.50 6.94
CA VAL A 76 0.86 -5.10 7.39
C VAL A 76 -0.13 -4.94 8.52
N MET A 77 -1.32 -5.55 8.44
CA MET A 77 -2.35 -5.47 9.47
C MET A 77 -1.89 -6.14 10.77
N THR A 78 -1.23 -7.30 10.66
CA THR A 78 -0.65 -8.03 11.80
C THR A 78 0.39 -7.18 12.54
N HIS A 79 1.18 -6.40 11.81
CA HIS A 79 2.28 -5.59 12.36
C HIS A 79 1.98 -4.08 12.40
N TRP A 80 0.71 -3.68 12.29
CA TRP A 80 0.32 -2.29 12.04
C TRP A 80 0.92 -1.28 13.04
N LYS A 81 0.80 -1.57 14.34
CA LYS A 81 1.32 -0.70 15.41
C LYS A 81 2.83 -0.53 15.35
N GLU A 82 3.55 -1.60 15.02
CA GLU A 82 5.01 -1.56 14.89
C GLU A 82 5.41 -0.75 13.65
N LEU A 83 4.73 -0.97 12.52
CA LEU A 83 4.96 -0.23 11.29
C LEU A 83 4.74 1.28 11.48
N MET A 84 3.63 1.69 12.11
CA MET A 84 3.34 3.11 12.33
C MET A 84 4.38 3.76 13.23
N LYS A 85 4.82 3.05 14.28
CA LYS A 85 5.90 3.50 15.16
C LYS A 85 7.21 3.69 14.40
N VAL A 86 7.62 2.73 13.58
CA VAL A 86 8.88 2.81 12.81
C VAL A 86 8.81 3.90 11.74
N ALA A 87 7.64 4.10 11.13
CA ALA A 87 7.39 5.18 10.16
C ALA A 87 7.33 6.58 10.79
N GLY A 88 7.37 6.70 12.12
CA GLY A 88 7.34 7.98 12.82
C GLY A 88 5.96 8.59 12.98
N TYR A 89 4.90 7.80 12.77
CA TYR A 89 3.54 8.22 13.10
C TYR A 89 3.29 7.98 14.59
N ASN A 90 3.01 9.06 15.32
CA ASN A 90 2.59 8.97 16.71
C ASN A 90 1.12 8.58 16.75
N LEU A 91 0.85 7.30 17.01
CA LEU A 91 -0.48 6.76 17.27
C LEU A 91 -0.89 7.01 18.73
#